data_AF-A0A1V5L6E0-F1
#
_entry.id   AF-A0A1V5L6E0-F1
#
_cell.length_a   1.000
_cell.length_b   1.000
_cell.length_c   1.000
_cell.angle_alpha   90.00
_cell.angle_beta   90.00
_cell.angle_gamma   90.00
#
_symmetry.space_group_name_H-M   'P 1'
#
loop_
_entity.id
_entity.type
_entity.pdbx_description
1 polymer ?
#
loop_
_entity_poly.entity_id
_entity_poly.type
_entity_poly.pdbx_seq_one_letter_code
_entity_poly.pdbx_strand_id
1 'polypeptide(L)'
;MPPLYAASNTASQLLRHLHPPTAAPVSLPTPATDTFPWDKHDALLMNSEEYRGSWNRTRRDIKDRSASGFDMSLACITAQAGFTDSEIIAVLMAARRKHGDHQQVKHPGYYATTLTKARKLGTVVDQTTDEEPTREQALANLAADLNIPIVNVQLMVSETMPYYLFRFEGGQLIEVPSDAVVTQLTFRRCIFRALHRTPSKISEKQSKSSPLCWDDYVNMIGELGESDPLDSGPNASREGVLLAALEHWFENGNRPVELPPGDVMAPDQPFLRDGKVWFRIDPLLRSLQMTAYRDLTREDIRHRLLRLDAESRKFNVMGRTQRGQADGRRSSKSFWGLPWDDETGLSS
;
A
#
# COMPACT_ATOMS: atom_id res chain seq x y z
N MET A 1 -76.00 -17.42 -12.42
CA MET A 1 -76.14 -18.42 -13.50
C MET A 1 -74.75 -18.75 -14.01
N PRO A 2 -74.42 -20.02 -14.23
CA PRO A 2 -73.67 -20.87 -13.28
C PRO A 2 -72.34 -21.35 -13.93
N PRO A 3 -71.73 -22.51 -13.62
CA PRO A 3 -70.96 -22.80 -12.41
C PRO A 3 -69.65 -23.63 -12.68
N LEU A 4 -68.95 -24.06 -11.59
CA LEU A 4 -68.30 -25.38 -11.34
C LEU A 4 -67.25 -25.91 -12.38
N TYR A 5 -66.15 -26.61 -12.07
CA TYR A 5 -65.42 -27.06 -10.88
C TYR A 5 -64.26 -27.96 -11.39
N ALA A 6 -63.42 -28.39 -10.45
CA ALA A 6 -62.54 -29.58 -10.46
C ALA A 6 -61.12 -29.38 -11.04
N ALA A 7 -60.06 -29.29 -10.21
CA ALA A 7 -59.50 -30.28 -9.25
C ALA A 7 -58.82 -31.45 -9.99
N SER A 8 -57.66 -32.00 -9.61
CA SER A 8 -56.70 -31.81 -8.52
C SER A 8 -55.53 -32.78 -8.76
N ASN A 9 -54.41 -32.52 -8.08
CA ASN A 9 -53.37 -33.47 -7.63
C ASN A 9 -52.47 -34.12 -8.71
N THR A 10 -51.17 -34.29 -8.51
CA THR A 10 -50.58 -34.91 -7.31
C THR A 10 -49.06 -34.66 -7.22
N ALA A 11 -48.58 -34.42 -5.99
CA ALA A 11 -47.26 -34.72 -5.42
C ALA A 11 -45.98 -34.21 -6.14
N SER A 12 -45.28 -33.24 -5.57
CA SER A 12 -44.25 -33.47 -4.53
C SER A 12 -43.13 -34.40 -4.99
N GLN A 13 -41.93 -33.86 -5.24
CA GLN A 13 -40.71 -34.14 -4.46
C GLN A 13 -39.44 -33.70 -5.22
N LEU A 14 -38.46 -33.20 -4.44
CA LEU A 14 -37.04 -32.95 -4.73
C LEU A 14 -36.68 -31.51 -5.20
N LEU A 15 -36.51 -30.52 -4.31
CA LEU A 15 -35.34 -30.20 -3.45
C LEU A 15 -34.26 -29.29 -4.10
N ARG A 16 -33.88 -28.26 -3.30
CA ARG A 16 -32.61 -27.48 -3.20
C ARG A 16 -32.56 -26.15 -3.97
N HIS A 17 -32.83 -25.01 -3.31
CA HIS A 17 -32.03 -24.26 -2.31
C HIS A 17 -30.81 -23.54 -2.91
N LEU A 18 -30.79 -22.21 -2.80
CA LEU A 18 -29.70 -21.40 -2.20
C LEU A 18 -30.14 -19.92 -2.13
N HIS A 19 -30.69 -19.52 -0.98
CA HIS A 19 -30.81 -18.11 -0.59
C HIS A 19 -29.50 -17.65 0.05
N PRO A 20 -29.14 -16.35 -0.03
CA PRO A 20 -27.95 -15.78 0.62
C PRO A 20 -28.04 -15.89 2.15
N PRO A 21 -26.91 -16.00 2.87
CA PRO A 21 -26.90 -16.28 4.30
C PRO A 21 -27.43 -15.09 5.09
N THR A 22 -28.63 -15.25 5.64
CA THR A 22 -29.11 -14.47 6.78
C THR A 22 -28.18 -14.75 7.96
N ALA A 23 -27.44 -13.73 8.42
CA ALA A 23 -26.64 -13.81 9.62
C ALA A 23 -27.53 -14.22 10.80
N ALA A 24 -27.31 -15.43 11.31
CA ALA A 24 -27.99 -15.94 12.48
C ALA A 24 -27.62 -15.08 13.70
N PRO A 25 -28.56 -14.76 14.60
CA PRO A 25 -28.20 -14.22 15.90
C PRO A 25 -27.32 -15.25 16.62
N VAL A 26 -26.14 -14.82 17.04
CA VAL A 26 -25.21 -15.62 17.84
C VAL A 26 -25.94 -16.02 19.12
N SER A 27 -26.37 -17.28 19.19
CA SER A 27 -27.00 -17.83 20.38
C SER A 27 -25.92 -17.96 21.46
N LEU A 28 -26.04 -17.16 22.52
CA LEU A 28 -25.17 -17.21 23.68
C LEU A 28 -25.24 -18.62 24.30
N PRO A 29 -24.11 -19.27 24.62
CA PRO A 29 -24.13 -20.48 25.41
C PRO A 29 -24.76 -20.18 26.78
N THR A 30 -25.83 -20.90 27.10
CA THR A 30 -26.48 -20.90 28.40
C THR A 30 -25.47 -21.39 29.45
N PRO A 31 -25.38 -20.80 30.66
CA PRO A 31 -24.35 -21.16 31.63
C PRO A 31 -24.66 -22.54 32.23
N ALA A 32 -24.09 -23.58 31.63
CA ALA A 32 -23.88 -24.85 32.32
C ALA A 32 -22.68 -24.68 33.24
N THR A 33 -22.96 -24.74 34.55
CA THR A 33 -22.10 -25.12 35.69
C THR A 33 -20.62 -25.33 35.34
N ASP A 34 -19.75 -24.34 35.60
CA ASP A 34 -19.06 -24.13 36.89
C ASP A 34 -17.89 -25.10 37.16
N THR A 35 -16.99 -25.25 36.20
CA THR A 35 -15.62 -25.66 36.50
C THR A 35 -14.67 -24.56 36.08
N PHE A 36 -14.32 -23.71 37.06
CA PHE A 36 -13.15 -22.86 36.94
C PHE A 36 -11.94 -23.74 36.56
N PRO A 37 -11.12 -23.36 35.57
CA PRO A 37 -10.05 -24.21 35.04
C PRO A 37 -8.84 -24.24 35.98
N TRP A 38 -9.00 -24.87 37.15
CA TRP A 38 -7.99 -24.88 38.23
C TRP A 38 -6.62 -25.34 37.76
N ASP A 39 -6.54 -26.45 37.02
CA ASP A 39 -5.26 -26.99 36.55
C ASP A 39 -4.49 -25.99 35.67
N LYS A 40 -5.18 -25.34 34.72
CA LYS A 40 -4.57 -24.34 33.84
C LYS A 40 -4.29 -23.02 34.58
N HIS A 41 -5.16 -22.64 35.52
CA HIS A 41 -4.99 -21.45 36.35
C HIS A 41 -3.74 -21.57 37.23
N ASP A 42 -3.58 -22.69 37.92
CA ASP A 42 -2.45 -22.96 38.80
C ASP A 42 -1.15 -23.06 38.00
N ALA A 43 -1.19 -23.70 36.83
CA ALA A 43 -0.06 -23.72 35.91
C ALA A 43 0.39 -22.31 35.50
N LEU A 44 -0.55 -21.41 35.18
CA LEU A 44 -0.21 -20.02 34.86
C LEU A 44 0.25 -19.22 36.08
N LEU A 45 -0.30 -19.45 37.28
CA LEU A 45 0.17 -18.79 38.50
C LEU A 45 1.61 -19.16 38.85
N MET A 46 2.01 -20.41 38.59
CA MET A 46 3.35 -20.90 38.86
C MET A 46 4.36 -20.43 37.80
N ASN A 47 3.98 -20.41 36.52
CA ASN A 47 4.91 -20.23 35.41
C ASN A 47 4.90 -18.84 34.77
N SER A 48 3.89 -18.00 35.03
CA SER A 48 3.79 -16.66 34.45
C SER A 48 3.72 -15.59 35.53
N GLU A 49 4.82 -14.82 35.68
CA GLU A 49 4.87 -13.69 36.59
C GLU A 49 3.84 -12.61 36.22
N GLU A 50 3.61 -12.42 34.92
CA GLU A 50 2.59 -11.50 34.40
C GLU A 50 1.17 -11.93 34.75
N TYR A 51 0.86 -13.22 34.61
CA TYR A 51 -0.44 -13.75 35.01
C TYR A 51 -0.66 -13.60 36.50
N ARG A 52 0.32 -14.02 37.31
CA ARG A 52 0.30 -13.90 38.76
C ARG A 52 0.16 -12.45 39.20
N GLY A 53 0.89 -11.53 38.56
CA GLY A 53 0.82 -10.10 38.84
C GLY A 53 -0.52 -9.48 38.44
N SER A 54 -1.13 -9.94 37.34
CA SER A 54 -2.46 -9.51 36.91
C SER A 54 -3.55 -10.02 37.86
N TRP A 55 -3.45 -11.30 38.26
CA TRP A 55 -4.36 -11.96 39.20
C TRP A 55 -4.30 -11.36 40.60
N ASN A 56 -3.12 -10.93 41.06
CA ASN A 56 -2.93 -10.30 42.38
C ASN A 56 -3.04 -8.78 42.34
N ARG A 57 -3.21 -8.17 41.15
CA ARG A 57 -3.20 -6.71 40.94
C ARG A 57 -1.91 -6.01 41.36
N THR A 58 -0.79 -6.70 41.25
CA THR A 58 0.53 -6.20 41.66
C THR A 58 1.38 -5.74 40.47
N ARG A 59 0.93 -5.94 39.23
CA ARG A 59 1.60 -5.41 38.02
C ARG A 59 1.76 -3.90 38.08
N ARG A 60 3.01 -3.44 37.98
CA ARG A 60 3.36 -2.00 37.97
C ARG A 60 3.49 -1.44 36.55
N ASP A 61 3.65 -2.33 35.58
CA ASP A 61 3.91 -2.10 34.16
C ASP A 61 2.64 -1.80 33.35
N ILE A 62 1.45 -2.16 33.85
CA ILE A 62 0.19 -1.80 33.19
C ILE A 62 -0.19 -0.32 33.43
N LYS A 63 -0.53 0.37 32.34
CA LYS A 63 -0.94 1.79 32.34
C LYS A 63 -2.32 2.01 32.97
N ASP A 64 -3.26 1.12 32.68
CA ASP A 64 -4.59 1.12 33.28
C ASP A 64 -4.61 0.18 34.50
N ARG A 65 -4.60 0.78 35.70
CA ARG A 65 -4.67 0.05 36.98
C ARG A 65 -6.10 -0.17 37.48
N SER A 66 -7.10 0.11 36.64
CA SER A 66 -8.50 -0.19 36.97
C SER A 66 -8.77 -1.70 36.90
N ALA A 67 -9.89 -2.13 37.49
CA ALA A 67 -10.36 -3.51 37.39
C ALA A 67 -10.48 -3.98 35.91
N SER A 68 -10.88 -3.11 34.99
CA SER A 68 -10.95 -3.43 33.56
C SER A 68 -9.59 -3.58 32.88
N GLY A 69 -8.59 -2.82 33.32
CA GLY A 69 -7.20 -2.98 32.84
C GLY A 69 -6.63 -4.35 33.22
N PHE A 70 -6.85 -4.77 34.47
CA PHE A 70 -6.46 -6.11 34.92
C PHE A 70 -7.27 -7.22 34.24
N ASP A 71 -8.56 -7.01 33.99
CA ASP A 71 -9.37 -7.98 33.23
C ASP A 71 -8.84 -8.17 31.81
N MET A 72 -8.49 -7.09 31.11
CA MET A 72 -7.95 -7.18 29.75
C MET A 72 -6.61 -7.95 29.75
N SER A 73 -5.75 -7.67 30.73
CA SER A 73 -4.48 -8.38 30.90
C SER A 73 -4.69 -9.89 31.11
N LEU A 74 -5.59 -10.27 32.04
CA LEU A 74 -5.93 -11.66 32.28
C LEU A 74 -6.53 -12.33 31.04
N ALA A 75 -7.40 -11.62 30.30
CA ALA A 75 -8.03 -12.13 29.09
C ALA A 75 -7.01 -12.39 27.97
N CYS A 76 -6.05 -11.48 27.74
CA CYS A 76 -4.99 -11.68 26.76
C CYS A 76 -4.10 -12.88 27.10
N ILE A 77 -3.64 -12.97 28.35
CA ILE A 77 -2.74 -14.05 28.78
C ILE A 77 -3.44 -15.41 28.70
N THR A 78 -4.69 -15.50 29.14
CA THR A 78 -5.47 -16.76 29.07
C THR A 78 -5.85 -17.13 27.64
N ALA A 79 -6.15 -16.14 26.77
CA ALA A 79 -6.37 -16.39 25.36
C ALA A 79 -5.12 -16.93 24.65
N GLN A 80 -3.94 -16.40 24.97
CA GLN A 80 -2.65 -16.90 24.48
C GLN A 80 -2.35 -18.32 25.01
N ALA A 81 -2.69 -18.58 26.27
CA ALA A 81 -2.54 -19.90 26.88
C ALA A 81 -3.60 -20.94 26.40
N GLY A 82 -4.37 -20.64 25.36
CA GLY A 82 -5.33 -21.58 24.76
C GLY A 82 -6.57 -21.85 25.61
N PHE A 83 -6.92 -20.97 26.55
CA PHE A 83 -8.19 -21.10 27.29
C PHE A 83 -9.35 -20.89 26.31
N THR A 84 -10.45 -21.59 26.52
CA THR A 84 -11.73 -21.35 25.83
C THR A 84 -12.39 -20.07 26.34
N ASP A 85 -13.30 -19.50 25.56
CA ASP A 85 -13.97 -18.24 25.92
C ASP A 85 -14.73 -18.35 27.25
N SER A 86 -15.35 -19.49 27.53
CA SER A 86 -16.00 -19.79 28.82
C SER A 86 -15.01 -19.86 29.98
N GLU A 87 -13.83 -20.46 29.78
CA GLU A 87 -12.77 -20.54 30.79
C GLU A 87 -12.18 -19.16 31.08
N ILE A 88 -11.97 -18.33 30.04
CA ILE A 88 -11.51 -16.94 30.20
C ILE A 88 -12.52 -16.15 31.01
N ILE A 89 -13.81 -16.24 30.68
CA ILE A 89 -14.87 -15.56 31.44
C ILE A 89 -14.86 -16.02 32.92
N ALA A 90 -14.72 -17.32 33.18
CA ALA A 90 -14.63 -17.84 34.54
C ALA A 90 -13.43 -17.26 35.31
N VAL A 91 -12.26 -17.12 34.65
CA VAL A 91 -11.07 -16.45 35.21
C VAL A 91 -11.37 -14.99 35.58
N LEU A 92 -11.97 -14.23 34.68
CA LEU A 92 -12.30 -12.82 34.92
C LEU A 92 -13.31 -12.65 36.07
N MET A 93 -14.33 -13.49 36.11
CA MET A 93 -15.34 -13.48 37.17
C MET A 93 -14.71 -13.81 38.53
N ALA A 94 -13.85 -14.82 38.61
CA ALA A 94 -13.17 -15.19 39.84
C ALA A 94 -12.18 -14.10 40.30
N ALA A 95 -11.45 -13.48 39.37
CA ALA A 95 -10.54 -12.37 39.68
C ALA A 95 -11.31 -11.19 40.30
N ARG A 96 -12.46 -10.82 39.73
CA ARG A 96 -13.33 -9.76 40.27
C ARG A 96 -13.91 -10.12 41.63
N ARG A 97 -14.33 -11.37 41.84
CA ARG A 97 -14.80 -11.85 43.15
C ARG A 97 -13.70 -11.74 44.21
N LYS A 98 -12.48 -12.18 43.88
CA LYS A 98 -11.31 -12.14 44.78
C LYS A 98 -10.99 -10.74 45.28
N HIS A 99 -11.10 -9.73 44.42
CA HIS A 99 -10.75 -8.34 44.76
C HIS A 99 -11.94 -7.48 45.20
N GLY A 100 -13.09 -8.09 45.52
CA GLY A 100 -14.25 -7.37 46.03
C GLY A 100 -15.04 -6.57 45.00
N ASP A 101 -14.71 -6.66 43.71
CA ASP A 101 -15.43 -5.99 42.60
C ASP A 101 -16.71 -6.74 42.18
N HIS A 102 -17.19 -7.65 43.02
CA HIS A 102 -18.40 -8.43 42.80
C HIS A 102 -19.67 -7.60 42.56
N GLN A 103 -19.74 -6.36 43.08
CA GLN A 103 -20.85 -5.43 42.81
C GLN A 103 -20.79 -4.80 41.40
N GLN A 104 -19.70 -5.01 40.65
CA GLN A 104 -19.53 -4.60 39.27
C GLN A 104 -19.59 -5.81 38.32
N VAL A 105 -20.58 -6.71 38.46
CA VAL A 105 -20.85 -7.70 37.39
C VAL A 105 -21.18 -6.92 36.13
N LYS A 106 -20.27 -6.97 35.15
CA LYS A 106 -20.47 -6.25 33.90
C LYS A 106 -21.46 -7.04 33.04
N HIS A 107 -22.28 -6.31 32.27
CA HIS A 107 -23.22 -6.88 31.33
C HIS A 107 -22.52 -7.88 30.38
N PRO A 108 -23.15 -8.98 29.94
CA PRO A 108 -22.54 -9.98 29.05
C PRO A 108 -21.79 -9.40 27.84
N GLY A 109 -22.27 -8.28 27.28
CA GLY A 109 -21.58 -7.56 26.19
C GLY A 109 -20.17 -7.04 26.51
N TYR A 110 -19.86 -6.79 27.79
CA TYR A 110 -18.51 -6.43 28.23
C TYR A 110 -17.53 -7.58 28.01
N TYR A 111 -17.89 -8.79 28.44
CA TYR A 111 -17.05 -9.97 28.28
C TYR A 111 -16.84 -10.32 26.80
N ALA A 112 -17.87 -10.21 25.98
CA ALA A 112 -17.75 -10.42 24.53
C ALA A 112 -16.77 -9.42 23.87
N THR A 113 -16.84 -8.14 24.25
CA THR A 113 -15.91 -7.11 23.74
C THR A 113 -14.48 -7.36 24.20
N THR A 114 -14.30 -7.75 25.47
CA THR A 114 -13.00 -8.08 26.05
C THR A 114 -12.38 -9.31 25.39
N LEU A 115 -13.17 -10.37 25.15
CA LEU A 115 -12.74 -11.57 24.43
C LEU A 115 -12.33 -11.26 23.00
N THR A 116 -13.13 -10.48 22.26
CA THR A 116 -12.82 -10.10 20.87
C THR A 116 -11.48 -9.38 20.79
N LYS A 117 -11.23 -8.45 21.73
CA LYS A 117 -9.95 -7.73 21.82
C LYS A 117 -8.80 -8.64 22.22
N ALA A 118 -8.99 -9.48 23.24
CA ALA A 118 -7.96 -10.40 23.72
C ALA A 118 -7.58 -11.43 22.66
N ARG A 119 -8.54 -11.95 21.90
CA ARG A 119 -8.30 -12.86 20.78
C ARG A 119 -7.58 -12.17 19.65
N LYS A 120 -8.01 -10.98 19.24
CA LYS A 120 -7.33 -10.19 18.21
C LYS A 120 -5.89 -9.85 18.59
N LEU A 121 -5.64 -9.58 19.88
CA LEU A 121 -4.29 -9.35 20.41
C LEU A 121 -3.48 -10.65 20.54
N GLY A 122 -4.13 -11.77 20.88
CA GLY A 122 -3.51 -13.09 20.97
C GLY A 122 -3.19 -13.71 19.61
N THR A 123 -3.95 -13.39 18.55
CA THR A 123 -3.65 -13.83 17.17
C THR A 123 -2.43 -13.12 16.56
N VAL A 124 -1.92 -12.07 17.22
CA VAL A 124 -0.70 -11.37 16.81
C VAL A 124 0.56 -12.05 17.38
N VAL A 125 0.43 -13.11 18.20
CA VAL A 125 1.56 -13.76 18.88
C VAL A 125 1.84 -15.18 18.38
N ASP A 126 1.39 -15.54 17.18
CA ASP A 126 1.81 -16.79 16.50
C ASP A 126 2.70 -16.51 15.27
N GLN A 127 3.55 -15.49 15.36
CA GLN A 127 4.77 -15.34 14.55
C GLN A 127 5.83 -14.59 15.37
N THR A 128 6.31 -15.24 16.43
CA THR A 128 7.70 -15.06 16.88
C THR A 128 8.39 -16.42 16.78
N THR A 129 8.46 -16.95 15.56
CA THR A 129 9.76 -17.47 15.13
C THR A 129 10.69 -16.26 15.07
N ASP A 130 11.93 -16.40 15.53
CA ASP A 130 13.03 -15.45 15.27
C ASP A 130 13.38 -15.42 13.76
N GLU A 131 12.36 -15.40 12.91
CA GLU A 131 12.44 -15.22 11.48
C GLU A 131 12.16 -13.75 11.21
N GLU A 132 13.15 -13.09 10.62
CA GLU A 132 13.03 -11.76 10.01
C GLU A 132 11.67 -11.65 9.30
N PRO A 133 10.91 -10.56 9.51
CA PRO A 133 9.60 -10.40 8.88
C PRO A 133 9.75 -10.57 7.37
N THR A 134 8.90 -11.40 6.77
CA THR A 134 8.90 -11.56 5.31
C THR A 134 8.73 -10.21 4.63
N ARG A 135 9.29 -10.04 3.44
CA ARG A 135 9.23 -8.78 2.68
C ARG A 135 7.81 -8.22 2.59
N GLU A 136 6.82 -9.09 2.36
CA GLU A 136 5.41 -8.73 2.27
C GLU A 136 4.86 -8.20 3.60
N GLN A 137 5.28 -8.77 4.72
CA GLN A 137 4.91 -8.31 6.06
C GLN A 137 5.57 -6.98 6.40
N ALA A 138 6.85 -6.81 6.07
CA ALA A 138 7.54 -5.54 6.24
C ALA A 138 6.88 -4.42 5.43
N LEU A 139 6.48 -4.68 4.17
CA LEU A 139 5.70 -3.75 3.35
C LEU A 139 4.34 -3.42 3.95
N ALA A 140 3.61 -4.43 4.44
CA ALA A 140 2.31 -4.23 5.07
C ALA A 140 2.41 -3.40 6.36
N ASN A 141 3.43 -3.65 7.18
CA ASN A 141 3.71 -2.88 8.40
C ASN A 141 4.05 -1.42 8.06
N LEU A 142 4.95 -1.22 7.10
CA LEU A 142 5.33 0.11 6.60
C LEU A 142 4.10 0.90 6.10
N ALA A 143 3.24 0.26 5.31
CA ALA A 143 2.03 0.86 4.78
C ALA A 143 1.03 1.26 5.90
N ALA A 144 0.83 0.36 6.86
CA ALA A 144 -0.07 0.58 7.99
C ALA A 144 0.41 1.73 8.89
N ASP A 145 1.69 1.72 9.26
CA ASP A 145 2.25 2.69 10.19
C ASP A 145 2.37 4.10 9.58
N LEU A 146 2.78 4.18 8.31
CA LEU A 146 2.83 5.45 7.57
C LEU A 146 1.45 5.92 7.09
N ASN A 147 0.41 5.07 7.21
CA ASN A 147 -0.95 5.32 6.75
C ASN A 147 -0.99 5.73 5.25
N ILE A 148 -0.23 5.01 4.43
CA ILE A 148 -0.16 5.17 2.97
C ILE A 148 -0.14 3.80 2.31
N PRO A 149 -0.86 3.59 1.20
CA PRO A 149 -1.07 2.25 0.65
C PRO A 149 0.13 1.82 -0.21
N ILE A 150 1.26 1.51 0.42
CA ILE A 150 2.48 1.08 -0.28
C ILE A 150 2.34 -0.39 -0.67
N VAL A 151 2.66 -0.69 -1.94
CA VAL A 151 2.62 -2.03 -2.55
C VAL A 151 4.02 -2.55 -2.82
N ASN A 152 4.96 -1.68 -3.19
CA ASN A 152 6.36 -2.05 -3.40
C ASN A 152 7.30 -0.87 -3.15
N VAL A 153 8.54 -1.19 -2.79
CA VAL A 153 9.66 -0.26 -2.65
C VAL A 153 10.86 -0.88 -3.36
N GLN A 154 11.50 -0.14 -4.25
CA GLN A 154 12.66 -0.62 -5.00
C GLN A 154 13.78 0.43 -4.98
N LEU A 155 15.01 0.01 -4.69
CA LEU A 155 16.17 0.89 -4.82
C LEU A 155 16.62 0.94 -6.28
N MET A 156 16.74 2.14 -6.81
CA MET A 156 17.27 2.41 -8.13
C MET A 156 18.65 3.04 -7.98
N VAL A 157 19.68 2.28 -8.35
CA VAL A 157 21.06 2.78 -8.38
C VAL A 157 21.24 3.60 -9.66
N SER A 158 21.63 4.87 -9.51
CA SER A 158 22.02 5.73 -10.64
C SER A 158 23.45 6.21 -10.46
N GLU A 159 24.10 6.60 -11.56
CA GLU A 159 25.48 7.10 -11.56
C GLU A 159 25.67 8.42 -10.77
N THR A 160 24.58 9.13 -10.45
CA THR A 160 24.64 10.44 -9.76
C THR A 160 24.09 10.40 -8.34
N MET A 161 22.91 9.83 -8.13
CA MET A 161 22.31 9.67 -6.80
C MET A 161 21.28 8.52 -6.82
N PRO A 162 21.35 7.56 -5.88
CA PRO A 162 20.34 6.53 -5.76
C PRO A 162 18.98 7.11 -5.34
N TYR A 163 17.90 6.45 -5.72
CA TYR A 163 16.54 6.83 -5.32
C TYR A 163 15.69 5.60 -5.12
N TYR A 164 14.66 5.72 -4.29
CA TYR A 164 13.67 4.67 -4.07
C TYR A 164 12.44 4.92 -4.93
N LEU A 165 11.93 3.87 -5.57
CA LEU A 165 10.66 3.87 -6.30
C LEU A 165 9.58 3.25 -5.41
N PHE A 166 8.63 4.06 -4.98
CA PHE A 166 7.47 3.61 -4.21
C PHE A 166 6.28 3.38 -5.13
N ARG A 167 5.72 2.17 -5.12
CA ARG A 167 4.48 1.80 -5.82
C ARG A 167 3.32 1.78 -4.83
N PHE A 168 2.17 2.32 -5.22
CA PHE A 168 0.98 2.40 -4.36
C PHE A 168 -0.22 1.61 -4.89
N GLU A 169 -1.18 1.28 -4.00
CA GLU A 169 -2.48 0.71 -4.39
C GLU A 169 -3.24 1.76 -5.20
N GLY A 170 -3.30 1.57 -6.52
CA GLY A 170 -3.74 2.59 -7.48
C GLY A 170 -2.77 2.76 -8.65
N GLY A 171 -1.61 2.10 -8.59
CA GLY A 171 -0.63 2.07 -9.68
C GLY A 171 0.26 3.30 -9.76
N GLN A 172 0.10 4.28 -8.85
CA GLN A 172 1.01 5.42 -8.79
C GLN A 172 2.42 4.96 -8.43
N LEU A 173 3.40 5.62 -9.06
CA LEU A 173 4.82 5.43 -8.82
C LEU A 173 5.42 6.77 -8.39
N ILE A 174 6.15 6.77 -7.28
CA ILE A 174 6.81 7.96 -6.73
C ILE A 174 8.30 7.69 -6.58
N GLU A 175 9.08 8.56 -7.21
CA GLU A 175 10.52 8.62 -7.05
C GLU A 175 10.86 9.44 -5.79
N VAL A 176 11.50 8.80 -4.81
CA VAL A 176 11.97 9.46 -3.59
C VAL A 176 13.50 9.40 -3.57
N PRO A 177 14.20 10.54 -3.68
CA PRO A 177 15.65 10.59 -3.54
C PRO A 177 16.13 9.93 -2.25
N SER A 178 17.27 9.22 -2.29
CA SER A 178 17.76 8.48 -1.11
C SER A 178 17.99 9.37 0.10
N ASP A 179 18.49 10.60 -0.10
CA ASP A 179 18.68 11.61 0.94
C ASP A 179 17.35 12.12 1.52
N ALA A 180 16.30 12.16 0.69
CA ALA A 180 14.96 12.56 1.11
C ALA A 180 14.29 11.51 2.03
N VAL A 181 14.67 10.23 1.94
CA VAL A 181 14.20 9.17 2.84
C VAL A 181 14.76 9.35 4.26
N VAL A 182 16.02 9.79 4.38
CA VAL A 182 16.71 9.90 5.68
C VAL A 182 15.95 10.82 6.64
N THR A 183 15.43 11.95 6.15
CA THR A 183 14.69 12.89 7.00
C THR A 183 13.18 12.75 6.82
N GLN A 184 12.46 12.53 7.93
CA GLN A 184 11.00 12.37 7.92
C GLN A 184 10.27 13.53 7.23
N LEU A 185 10.72 14.78 7.44
CA LEU A 185 10.10 15.95 6.83
C LEU A 185 10.20 15.93 5.30
N THR A 186 11.37 15.59 4.75
CA THR A 186 11.60 15.55 3.30
C THR A 186 10.84 14.40 2.67
N PHE A 187 10.85 13.22 3.29
CA PHE A 187 10.08 12.07 2.86
C PHE A 187 8.58 12.41 2.78
N ARG A 188 8.00 12.93 3.88
CA ARG A 188 6.58 13.28 3.95
C ARG A 188 6.20 14.35 2.93
N ARG A 189 7.07 15.31 2.66
CA ARG A 189 6.86 16.32 1.60
C ARG A 189 6.85 15.71 0.21
N CYS A 190 7.73 14.76 -0.09
CA CYS A 190 7.75 14.08 -1.38
C CYS A 190 6.45 13.31 -1.61
N ILE A 191 6.02 12.51 -0.62
CA ILE A 191 4.77 11.75 -0.71
C ILE A 191 3.56 12.69 -0.82
N PHE A 192 3.50 13.77 -0.03
CA PHE A 192 2.39 14.71 -0.08
C PHE A 192 2.27 15.44 -1.42
N ARG A 193 3.40 15.80 -2.04
CA ARG A 193 3.39 16.45 -3.37
C ARG A 193 2.72 15.55 -4.41
N ALA A 194 3.05 14.26 -4.41
CA ALA A 194 2.58 13.33 -5.42
C ALA A 194 1.21 12.68 -5.12
N LEU A 195 0.90 12.34 -3.87
CA LEU A 195 -0.37 11.68 -3.49
C LEU A 195 -1.42 12.61 -2.92
N HIS A 196 -1.07 13.85 -2.57
CA HIS A 196 -1.89 14.74 -1.74
C HIS A 196 -2.35 14.10 -0.42
N ARG A 197 -1.61 13.08 0.04
CA ARG A 197 -1.78 12.41 1.33
C ARG A 197 -0.51 12.58 2.13
N THR A 198 -0.67 12.96 3.38
CA THR A 198 0.46 13.17 4.29
C THR A 198 0.69 11.89 5.08
N PRO A 199 1.87 11.25 4.99
CA PRO A 199 2.17 10.10 5.83
C PRO A 199 2.08 10.48 7.31
N SER A 200 1.74 9.50 8.15
CA SER A 200 1.73 9.63 9.60
C SER A 200 3.08 10.11 10.12
N LYS A 201 3.05 10.91 11.19
CA LYS A 201 4.28 11.32 11.88
C LYS A 201 4.69 10.21 12.84
N ILE A 202 5.80 9.56 12.55
CA ILE A 202 6.53 8.65 13.44
C ILE A 202 7.37 9.44 14.45
N SER A 203 7.53 8.89 15.64
CA SER A 203 8.39 9.46 16.69
C SER A 203 9.86 9.46 16.26
N GLU A 204 10.60 10.52 16.62
CA GLU A 204 12.06 10.57 16.45
C GLU A 204 12.79 9.71 17.49
N LYS A 205 12.13 9.36 18.60
CA LYS A 205 12.71 8.56 19.67
C LYS A 205 11.87 7.33 19.93
N GLN A 206 12.54 6.20 20.12
CA GLN A 206 11.88 4.98 20.58
C GLN A 206 11.25 5.22 21.95
N SER A 207 10.03 4.72 22.11
CA SER A 207 9.28 4.82 23.35
C SER A 207 8.42 3.59 23.54
N LYS A 208 7.92 3.36 24.76
CA LYS A 208 7.02 2.24 25.04
C LYS A 208 5.72 2.25 24.22
N SER A 209 5.33 3.41 23.66
CA SER A 209 4.15 3.57 22.80
C SER A 209 4.48 3.62 21.30
N SER A 210 5.76 3.71 20.95
CA SER A 210 6.25 3.74 19.56
C SER A 210 7.61 3.04 19.56
N PRO A 211 7.61 1.70 19.47
CA PRO A 211 8.82 0.90 19.62
C PRO A 211 9.83 1.17 18.49
N LEU A 212 9.34 1.56 17.31
CA LEU A 212 10.16 2.00 16.19
C LEU A 212 10.23 3.53 16.13
N CYS A 213 11.44 4.07 15.99
CA CYS A 213 11.67 5.46 15.62
C CYS A 213 11.84 5.59 14.10
N TRP A 214 11.86 6.83 13.60
CA TRP A 214 12.02 7.07 12.17
C TRP A 214 13.25 6.38 11.55
N ASP A 215 14.37 6.31 12.27
CA ASP A 215 15.59 5.66 11.77
C ASP A 215 15.37 4.16 11.51
N ASP A 216 14.56 3.49 12.33
CA ASP A 216 14.19 2.09 12.12
C ASP A 216 13.39 1.90 10.82
N TYR A 217 12.52 2.87 10.47
CA TYR A 217 11.79 2.86 9.20
C TYR A 217 12.71 3.16 8.01
N VAL A 218 13.73 4.01 8.19
CA VAL A 218 14.72 4.26 7.13
C VAL A 218 15.48 2.98 6.81
N ASN A 219 15.90 2.22 7.82
CA ASN A 219 16.57 0.93 7.64
C ASN A 219 15.65 -0.08 6.96
N MET A 220 14.40 -0.20 7.42
CA MET A 220 13.39 -1.06 6.79
C MET A 220 13.15 -0.71 5.32
N ILE A 221 13.08 0.58 4.97
CA ILE A 221 12.98 1.03 3.57
C ILE A 221 14.22 0.62 2.76
N GLY A 222 15.41 0.69 3.37
CA GLY A 222 16.67 0.25 2.76
C GLY A 222 16.66 -1.24 2.45
N GLU A 223 16.34 -2.07 3.45
CA GLU A 223 16.23 -3.53 3.32
C GLU A 223 15.19 -3.94 2.27
N LEU A 224 14.03 -3.29 2.28
CA LEU A 224 12.99 -3.45 1.26
C LEU A 224 13.46 -2.98 -0.13
N GLY A 225 14.34 -2.00 -0.21
CA GLY A 225 14.89 -1.54 -1.49
C GLY A 225 15.93 -2.51 -2.08
N GLU A 226 16.71 -3.19 -1.23
CA GLU A 226 17.79 -4.10 -1.64
C GLU A 226 17.31 -5.51 -2.02
N SER A 227 16.21 -5.98 -1.43
CA SER A 227 15.79 -7.39 -1.52
C SER A 227 14.96 -7.78 -2.75
N ASP A 228 14.88 -6.94 -3.79
CA ASP A 228 14.18 -7.27 -5.04
C ASP A 228 15.04 -6.98 -6.30
N PRO A 229 15.81 -7.96 -6.80
CA PRO A 229 16.45 -7.90 -8.11
C PRO A 229 15.52 -8.35 -9.26
N LEU A 230 14.25 -8.64 -8.99
CA LEU A 230 13.33 -9.35 -9.89
C LEU A 230 12.37 -8.41 -10.62
N ASP A 231 12.88 -7.31 -11.18
CA ASP A 231 12.49 -6.80 -12.51
C ASP A 231 13.29 -5.53 -12.80
N SER A 232 14.54 -5.68 -13.23
CA SER A 232 15.21 -4.65 -14.04
C SER A 232 14.74 -4.77 -15.49
N GLY A 233 13.43 -4.92 -15.71
CA GLY A 233 12.86 -4.76 -17.04
C GLY A 233 13.18 -3.35 -17.54
N PRO A 234 13.23 -3.13 -18.87
CA PRO A 234 13.59 -1.83 -19.46
C PRO A 234 12.70 -0.67 -18.98
N ASN A 235 11.57 -0.94 -18.32
CA ASN A 235 10.63 0.04 -17.75
C ASN A 235 10.80 0.33 -16.24
N ALA A 236 11.75 -0.32 -15.56
CA ALA A 236 12.00 -0.11 -14.13
C ALA A 236 12.82 1.15 -13.84
N SER A 237 13.59 1.65 -14.82
CA SER A 237 14.37 2.88 -14.72
C SER A 237 13.53 4.14 -15.01
N ARG A 238 13.93 5.30 -14.46
CA ARG A 238 13.36 6.63 -14.77
C ARG A 238 13.32 6.92 -16.27
N GLU A 239 14.31 6.38 -16.97
CA GLU A 239 14.51 6.40 -18.41
C GLU A 239 13.53 5.44 -19.10
N GLY A 240 13.39 4.22 -18.59
CA GLY A 240 12.39 3.24 -19.01
C GLY A 240 10.95 3.70 -18.94
N VAL A 241 10.59 4.35 -17.84
CA VAL A 241 9.27 4.97 -17.67
C VAL A 241 9.04 6.06 -18.71
N LEU A 242 10.06 6.85 -19.06
CA LEU A 242 9.96 7.86 -20.11
C LEU A 242 9.84 7.21 -21.50
N LEU A 243 10.59 6.13 -21.76
CA LEU A 243 10.52 5.36 -23.01
C LEU A 243 9.13 4.74 -23.19
N ALA A 244 8.60 4.04 -22.17
CA ALA A 244 7.25 3.49 -22.19
C ALA A 244 6.18 4.57 -22.40
N ALA A 245 6.35 5.74 -21.77
CA ALA A 245 5.42 6.85 -21.95
C ALA A 245 5.52 7.50 -23.33
N LEU A 246 6.71 7.51 -23.94
CA LEU A 246 6.94 7.91 -25.33
C LEU A 246 6.28 6.93 -26.31
N GLU A 247 6.48 5.63 -26.13
CA GLU A 247 5.85 4.57 -26.93
C GLU A 247 4.33 4.69 -26.89
N HIS A 248 3.76 4.80 -25.69
CA HIS A 248 2.33 5.00 -25.52
C HIS A 248 1.83 6.29 -26.18
N TRP A 249 2.61 7.37 -26.15
CA TRP A 249 2.27 8.61 -26.83
C TRP A 249 2.27 8.47 -28.36
N PHE A 250 3.22 7.71 -28.91
CA PHE A 250 3.27 7.39 -30.33
C PHE A 250 2.09 6.52 -30.77
N GLU A 251 1.73 5.51 -30.00
CA GLU A 251 0.58 4.64 -30.28
C GLU A 251 -0.75 5.40 -30.28
N ASN A 252 -0.88 6.41 -29.41
CA ASN A 252 -2.08 7.25 -29.28
C ASN A 252 -2.11 8.43 -30.26
N GLY A 253 -1.91 8.14 -31.54
CA GLY A 253 -2.14 9.10 -32.62
C GLY A 253 -0.97 10.06 -32.93
N ASN A 254 0.21 9.85 -32.34
CA ASN A 254 1.43 10.62 -32.65
C ASN A 254 2.50 9.73 -33.29
N ARG A 255 2.11 8.72 -34.07
CA ARG A 255 3.04 7.78 -34.70
C ARG A 255 4.10 8.53 -35.53
N PRO A 256 5.40 8.21 -35.37
CA PRO A 256 6.44 8.78 -36.20
C PRO A 256 6.19 8.51 -37.68
N VAL A 257 6.35 9.54 -38.51
CA VAL A 257 6.24 9.43 -39.97
C VAL A 257 7.62 9.58 -40.60
N GLU A 258 7.95 8.74 -41.57
CA GLU A 258 9.19 8.87 -42.32
C GLU A 258 9.16 10.13 -43.18
N LEU A 259 10.19 10.98 -43.04
CA LEU A 259 10.23 12.30 -43.68
C LEU A 259 11.53 12.50 -44.46
N PRO A 260 11.48 12.45 -45.81
CA PRO A 260 12.63 12.65 -46.68
C PRO A 260 13.40 13.96 -46.38
N PRO A 261 14.71 14.01 -46.65
CA PRO A 261 15.49 15.24 -46.53
C PRO A 261 14.93 16.35 -47.43
N GLY A 262 14.54 17.49 -46.85
CA GLY A 262 14.06 18.67 -47.59
C GLY A 262 12.57 18.98 -47.41
N ASP A 263 11.79 18.03 -46.91
CA ASP A 263 10.35 18.23 -46.68
C ASP A 263 10.05 19.11 -45.46
N VAL A 264 8.96 19.87 -45.57
CA VAL A 264 8.52 20.79 -44.52
C VAL A 264 7.69 20.04 -43.49
N MET A 265 8.21 19.99 -42.27
CA MET A 265 7.60 19.23 -41.16
C MET A 265 6.40 19.97 -40.57
N ALA A 266 5.37 19.20 -40.18
CA ALA A 266 4.30 19.70 -39.33
C ALA A 266 4.86 20.02 -37.93
N PRO A 267 4.39 21.11 -37.28
CA PRO A 267 5.07 21.68 -36.12
C PRO A 267 5.07 20.83 -34.85
N ASP A 268 4.18 19.86 -34.70
CA ASP A 268 4.05 19.01 -33.50
C ASP A 268 4.09 17.50 -33.83
N GLN A 269 4.34 17.12 -35.09
CA GLN A 269 4.35 15.72 -35.54
C GLN A 269 5.71 15.08 -35.31
N PRO A 270 5.80 13.91 -34.64
CA PRO A 270 7.02 13.11 -34.59
C PRO A 270 7.39 12.53 -35.95
N PHE A 271 8.69 12.39 -36.22
CA PHE A 271 9.16 11.89 -37.51
C PHE A 271 10.44 11.05 -37.42
N LEU A 272 10.64 10.18 -38.40
CA LEU A 272 11.85 9.37 -38.54
C LEU A 272 12.82 10.01 -39.52
N ARG A 273 14.08 10.14 -39.11
CA ARG A 273 15.19 10.61 -39.95
C ARG A 273 16.52 10.19 -39.36
N ASP A 274 17.43 9.73 -40.20
CA ASP A 274 18.80 9.34 -39.83
C ASP A 274 18.84 8.23 -38.75
N GLY A 275 17.92 7.26 -38.82
CA GLY A 275 17.81 6.17 -37.83
C GLY A 275 17.34 6.63 -36.44
N LYS A 276 16.74 7.82 -36.35
CA LYS A 276 16.25 8.40 -35.10
C LYS A 276 14.82 8.87 -35.22
N VAL A 277 14.09 8.76 -34.12
CA VAL A 277 12.79 9.41 -33.95
C VAL A 277 12.97 10.79 -33.35
N TRP A 278 12.48 11.79 -34.07
CA TRP A 278 12.54 13.18 -33.70
C TRP A 278 11.18 13.67 -33.24
N PHE A 279 11.13 14.27 -32.06
CA PHE A 279 9.90 14.80 -31.48
C PHE A 279 10.15 16.08 -30.68
N ARG A 280 9.06 16.74 -30.28
CA ARG A 280 9.11 17.94 -29.42
C ARG A 280 8.70 17.59 -28.00
N ILE A 281 9.36 18.24 -27.04
CA ILE A 281 9.04 18.07 -25.61
C ILE A 281 7.67 18.66 -25.28
N ASP A 282 7.27 19.80 -25.85
CA ASP A 282 6.03 20.47 -25.40
C ASP A 282 4.75 19.63 -25.67
N PRO A 283 4.56 18.99 -26.84
CA PRO A 283 3.44 18.07 -27.05
C PRO A 283 3.46 16.85 -26.13
N LEU A 284 4.63 16.22 -25.95
CA LEU A 284 4.83 15.10 -25.05
C LEU A 284 4.47 15.48 -23.61
N LEU A 285 5.01 16.60 -23.11
CA LEU A 285 4.75 17.10 -21.77
C LEU A 285 3.26 17.33 -21.52
N ARG A 286 2.54 17.93 -22.48
CA ARG A 286 1.08 18.10 -22.38
C ARG A 286 0.35 16.76 -22.29
N SER A 287 0.81 15.74 -23.02
CA SER A 287 0.24 14.39 -22.94
C SER A 287 0.50 13.77 -21.56
N LEU A 288 1.74 13.83 -21.06
CA LEU A 288 2.15 13.23 -19.79
C LEU A 288 1.46 13.89 -18.57
N GLN A 289 1.24 15.20 -18.62
CA GLN A 289 0.50 15.93 -17.59
C GLN A 289 -0.96 15.47 -17.48
N MET A 290 -1.53 14.90 -18.55
CA MET A 290 -2.91 14.38 -18.55
C MET A 290 -3.01 12.94 -18.00
N THR A 291 -1.94 12.15 -18.05
CA THR A 291 -1.96 10.69 -17.80
C THR A 291 -1.21 10.22 -16.53
N ALA A 292 -1.16 11.07 -15.49
CA ALA A 292 -0.64 10.80 -14.13
C ALA A 292 0.73 11.41 -13.76
N TYR A 293 1.45 12.06 -14.69
CA TYR A 293 2.72 12.74 -14.38
C TYR A 293 2.56 14.26 -14.26
N ARG A 294 1.73 14.72 -13.31
CA ARG A 294 1.35 16.13 -13.19
C ARG A 294 2.50 17.08 -12.85
N ASP A 295 3.57 16.56 -12.24
CA ASP A 295 4.70 17.36 -11.76
C ASP A 295 5.94 17.33 -12.67
N LEU A 296 5.91 16.60 -13.80
CA LEU A 296 7.02 16.61 -14.74
C LEU A 296 7.18 18.01 -15.34
N THR A 297 8.40 18.54 -15.29
CA THR A 297 8.75 19.79 -15.96
C THR A 297 9.45 19.52 -17.29
N ARG A 298 9.55 20.57 -18.11
CA ARG A 298 10.33 20.53 -19.35
C ARG A 298 11.81 20.20 -19.09
N GLU A 299 12.37 20.70 -17.99
CA GLU A 299 13.77 20.48 -17.66
C GLU A 299 14.01 19.03 -17.20
N ASP A 300 13.06 18.43 -16.49
CA ASP A 300 13.12 17.01 -16.10
C ASP A 300 13.14 16.10 -17.33
N ILE A 301 12.26 16.33 -18.30
CA ILE A 301 12.25 15.57 -19.56
C ILE A 301 13.56 15.77 -20.31
N ARG A 302 14.06 17.01 -20.38
CA ARG A 302 15.33 17.32 -21.05
C ARG A 302 16.49 16.55 -20.43
N HIS A 303 16.60 16.55 -19.10
CA HIS A 303 17.66 15.84 -18.40
C HIS A 303 17.58 14.34 -18.62
N ARG A 304 16.37 13.77 -18.65
CA ARG A 304 16.16 12.34 -18.95
C ARG A 304 16.52 11.99 -20.39
N LEU A 305 16.17 12.83 -21.36
CA LEU A 305 16.52 12.62 -22.77
C LEU A 305 18.04 12.66 -22.98
N LEU A 306 18.75 13.61 -22.36
CA LEU A 306 20.21 13.67 -22.45
C LEU A 306 20.91 12.42 -21.90
N ARG A 307 20.27 11.68 -20.99
CA ARG A 307 20.79 10.41 -20.45
C ARG A 307 20.51 9.20 -21.33
N LEU A 308 19.56 9.32 -22.25
CA LEU A 308 19.24 8.33 -23.29
C LEU A 308 20.02 8.62 -24.59
N ASP A 309 21.15 9.31 -24.49
CA ASP A 309 21.94 9.81 -25.63
C ASP A 309 21.13 10.58 -26.69
N ALA A 310 20.03 11.22 -26.25
CA ALA A 310 19.18 11.98 -27.16
C ALA A 310 19.90 13.26 -27.61
N GLU A 311 19.78 13.56 -28.90
CA GLU A 311 20.35 14.77 -29.48
C GLU A 311 19.29 15.84 -29.72
N SER A 312 19.64 17.10 -29.49
CA SER A 312 18.76 18.23 -29.80
C SER A 312 19.20 18.92 -31.10
N ARG A 313 18.32 18.97 -32.09
CA ARG A 313 18.58 19.64 -33.38
C ARG A 313 17.43 20.58 -33.76
N LYS A 314 17.78 21.68 -34.45
CA LYS A 314 16.79 22.62 -34.98
C LYS A 314 16.37 22.21 -36.39
N PHE A 315 15.07 22.18 -36.61
CA PHE A 315 14.45 21.89 -37.90
C PHE A 315 13.51 23.01 -38.33
N ASN A 316 13.36 23.18 -39.63
CA ASN A 316 12.43 24.15 -40.22
C ASN A 316 11.04 23.53 -40.31
N VAL A 317 10.07 24.12 -39.62
CA VAL A 317 8.67 23.68 -39.62
C VAL A 317 7.76 24.72 -40.25
N MET A 318 6.61 24.28 -40.75
CA MET A 318 5.56 25.19 -41.21
C MET A 318 5.05 26.09 -40.07
N GLY A 319 4.73 27.34 -40.41
CA GLY A 319 4.10 28.27 -39.48
C GLY A 319 2.77 27.71 -38.96
N ARG A 320 2.54 27.79 -37.65
CA ARG A 320 1.37 27.21 -36.97
C ARG A 320 0.05 27.96 -37.23
N THR A 321 0.12 29.18 -37.77
CA THR A 321 -1.05 30.01 -38.08
C THR A 321 -1.44 29.84 -39.55
N GLN A 322 -2.74 29.85 -39.86
CA GLN A 322 -3.23 29.82 -41.25
C GLN A 322 -2.55 30.89 -42.13
N ARG A 323 -2.29 32.06 -41.55
CA ARG A 323 -1.54 33.16 -42.19
C ARG A 323 -0.06 32.82 -42.44
N GLY A 324 0.60 32.11 -41.51
CA GLY A 324 1.99 31.67 -41.66
C GLY A 324 2.17 30.48 -42.61
N GLN A 325 1.15 29.62 -42.72
CA GLN A 325 1.06 28.55 -43.73
C GLN A 325 0.87 29.13 -45.14
N ALA A 326 -0.01 30.13 -45.29
CA ALA A 326 -0.25 30.80 -46.58
C ALA A 326 0.94 31.64 -47.08
N ASP A 327 1.72 32.22 -46.17
CA ASP A 327 2.84 33.13 -46.48
C ASP A 327 4.19 32.40 -46.65
N GLY A 328 4.19 31.06 -46.65
CA GLY A 328 5.40 30.23 -46.80
C GLY A 328 6.45 30.43 -45.69
N ARG A 329 6.09 31.08 -44.58
CA ARG A 329 7.02 31.42 -43.50
C ARG A 329 7.45 30.18 -42.75
N ARG A 330 8.73 29.82 -42.91
CA ARG A 330 9.39 28.74 -42.18
C ARG A 330 9.82 29.26 -40.81
N SER A 331 9.51 28.51 -39.76
CA SER A 331 10.03 28.79 -38.42
C SER A 331 10.96 27.68 -37.99
N SER A 332 12.07 28.03 -37.33
CA SER A 332 13.00 27.03 -36.80
C SER A 332 12.55 26.62 -35.40
N LYS A 333 12.42 25.31 -35.16
CA LYS A 333 12.04 24.73 -33.86
C LYS A 333 13.03 23.65 -33.45
N SER A 334 13.26 23.51 -32.15
CA SER A 334 14.12 22.44 -31.61
C SER A 334 13.32 21.15 -31.45
N PHE A 335 13.91 20.05 -31.91
CA PHE A 335 13.45 18.68 -31.74
C PHE A 335 14.52 17.87 -31.02
N TRP A 336 14.09 16.80 -30.37
CA TRP A 336 14.93 15.83 -29.68
C TRP A 336 14.84 14.50 -30.41
N GLY A 337 16.01 13.93 -30.71
CA GLY A 337 16.17 12.69 -31.48
C GLY A 337 16.64 11.56 -30.58
N LEU A 338 15.92 10.45 -30.56
CA LEU A 338 16.32 9.19 -29.91
C LEU A 338 16.59 8.11 -30.97
N PRO A 339 17.50 7.16 -30.72
CA PRO A 339 17.67 5.99 -31.57
C PRO A 339 16.34 5.25 -31.78
N TRP A 340 16.08 4.85 -33.02
CA TRP A 340 14.87 4.13 -33.40
C TRP A 340 15.24 2.87 -34.18
N ASP A 341 14.76 1.73 -33.71
CA ASP A 341 14.89 0.43 -34.34
C ASP A 341 13.53 0.06 -34.98
N ASP A 342 13.55 -0.34 -36.25
CA ASP A 342 12.33 -0.67 -37.00
C ASP A 342 11.68 -1.99 -36.53
N GLU A 343 12.42 -2.87 -35.84
CA GLU A 343 11.90 -4.14 -35.31
C GLU A 343 11.41 -4.03 -33.85
N THR A 344 12.05 -3.19 -33.03
CA THR A 344 11.75 -3.10 -31.58
C THR A 344 11.25 -1.74 -31.09
N GLY A 345 11.26 -0.69 -31.93
CA GLY A 345 10.83 0.66 -31.55
C GLY A 345 11.96 1.50 -30.94
N LEU A 346 11.73 2.16 -29.81
CA LEU A 346 12.77 2.94 -29.14
C LEU A 346 13.83 1.99 -28.54
N SER A 347 15.12 2.18 -28.87
CA SER A 347 16.19 1.42 -28.21
C SER A 347 16.67 2.14 -26.95
N SER A 348 16.87 1.39 -25.86
CA SER A 348 17.44 1.86 -24.60
C SER A 348 18.94 2.14 -24.70
#